data_AF-A0AAN3HCN8-F1
#
_entry.id   AF-A0AAN3HCN8-F1
#
_cell.length_a   1.000
_cell.length_b   1.000
_cell.length_c   1.000
_cell.angle_alpha   90.00
_cell.angle_beta   90.00
_cell.angle_gamma   90.00
#
_symmetry.space_group_name_H-M   'P 1'
#
loop_
_entity.id
_entity.type
_entity.pdbx_description
1 polymer ?
#
loop_
_entity_poly.entity_id
_entity_poly.type
_entity_poly.pdbx_seq_one_letter_code
_entity_poly.pdbx_strand_id
1 'polypeptide(L)' 'MERYIFSPSTNMFYPASLRAVYETTGNWPVDGIEVDYAVYKVFAADAAPAGMKRGVGTEKMPVWVPVSEEGTGK' A
#
# COMPACT_ATOMS: atom_id res chain seq x y z
N MET A 1 -11.44 15.09 -3.77
CA MET A 1 -11.18 13.65 -3.68
C MET A 1 -9.80 13.49 -3.08
N GLU A 2 -9.66 12.69 -2.03
CA GLU A 2 -8.34 12.41 -1.43
C GLU A 2 -7.57 11.43 -2.31
N ARG A 3 -6.27 11.68 -2.49
CA ARG A 3 -5.37 10.80 -3.24
C ARG A 3 -4.31 10.24 -2.31
N TYR A 4 -3.92 9.01 -2.54
CA TYR A 4 -2.90 8.30 -1.78
C TYR A 4 -1.85 7.77 -2.72
N ILE A 5 -0.65 7.56 -2.19
CA ILE A 5 0.44 6.91 -2.91
C ILE A 5 0.67 5.56 -2.25
N PHE A 6 0.57 4.49 -3.03
CA PHE A 6 0.95 3.14 -2.60
C PHE A 6 2.41 2.89 -2.99
N SER A 7 3.25 2.46 -2.05
CA SER A 7 4.61 2.02 -2.32
C SER A 7 4.65 0.49 -2.32
N PRO A 8 4.90 -0.14 -3.48
CA PRO A 8 4.98 -1.60 -3.60
C PRO A 8 6.15 -2.19 -2.79
N SER A 9 7.31 -1.53 -2.74
CA SER A 9 8.48 -2.04 -2.01
C SER A 9 8.29 -2.06 -0.51
N THR A 10 7.54 -1.10 0.05
CA THR A 10 7.28 -1.01 1.49
C THR A 10 5.93 -1.58 1.89
N ASN A 11 5.05 -1.85 0.93
CA ASN A 11 3.65 -2.24 1.14
C ASN A 11 2.90 -1.24 2.05
N MET A 12 3.18 0.06 1.88
CA MET A 12 2.61 1.17 2.65
C MET A 12 1.85 2.15 1.78
N PHE A 13 0.95 2.91 2.42
CA PHE A 13 0.24 4.02 1.81
C PHE A 13 0.67 5.35 2.44
N TYR A 14 0.76 6.38 1.61
CA TYR A 14 1.15 7.73 1.98
C TYR A 14 0.06 8.70 1.52
N PRO A 15 -0.57 9.49 2.42
CA PRO A 15 -1.50 10.52 2.01
C PRO A 15 -0.80 11.55 1.12
N ALA A 16 -1.32 11.83 -0.08
CA ALA A 16 -0.70 12.80 -0.99
C ALA A 16 -0.68 14.23 -0.40
N SER A 17 -1.61 14.54 0.51
CA SER A 17 -1.65 15.80 1.28
C SER A 17 -0.43 16.01 2.18
N LEU A 18 0.26 14.94 2.57
CA LEU A 18 1.45 14.97 3.42
C LEU A 18 2.76 14.85 2.63
N ARG A 19 2.71 14.89 1.29
CA ARG A 19 3.88 14.72 0.41
C ARG A 19 5.06 15.60 0.82
N ALA A 20 4.84 16.90 1.00
CA ALA A 20 5.91 17.83 1.35
C ALA A 20 6.62 17.44 2.67
N VAL A 21 5.89 16.91 3.65
CA VAL A 21 6.46 16.46 4.94
C VAL A 21 7.32 15.20 4.77
N TYR A 22 6.88 14.28 3.92
CA TYR A 22 7.67 13.09 3.62
C TYR A 22 8.90 13.42 2.77
N GLU A 23 8.79 14.32 1.81
CA GLU A 23 9.92 14.77 1.00
C GLU A 23 10.98 15.49 1.85
N THR A 24 10.58 16.36 2.79
CA THR A 24 11.54 17.06 3.66
C THR A 24 12.28 16.14 4.62
N THR A 25 11.68 15.00 4.96
CA THR A 25 12.28 13.98 5.83
C THR A 25 12.90 12.81 5.08
N GLY A 26 12.90 12.84 3.74
CA GLY A 26 13.45 11.76 2.90
C GLY A 26 12.65 10.45 2.92
N ASN A 27 11.40 10.49 3.37
CA ASN A 27 10.51 9.33 3.52
C ASN A 27 9.49 9.18 2.38
N TRP A 28 9.52 10.07 1.38
CA TRP A 28 8.64 9.95 0.22
C TRP A 28 9.05 8.76 -0.65
N PRO A 29 8.13 7.83 -0.99
CA PRO A 29 8.49 6.64 -1.75
C PRO A 29 8.84 7.00 -3.20
N VAL A 30 10.01 6.54 -3.66
CA VAL A 30 10.45 6.70 -5.06
C VAL A 30 9.63 5.82 -6.00
N ASP A 31 9.15 4.68 -5.52
CA ASP A 31 8.35 3.71 -6.27
C ASP A 31 6.83 3.90 -6.09
N GLY A 32 6.43 5.06 -5.56
CA GLY A 32 5.05 5.38 -5.26
C GLY A 32 4.15 5.40 -6.50
N ILE A 33 3.02 4.69 -6.41
CA ILE A 33 1.96 4.65 -7.43
C ILE A 33 0.76 5.41 -6.87
N GLU A 34 0.28 6.40 -7.61
CA GLU A 34 -0.92 7.15 -7.23
C GLU A 34 -2.17 6.28 -7.32
N VAL A 35 -2.99 6.32 -6.28
CA VAL A 35 -4.26 5.60 -6.19
C VAL A 35 -5.34 6.50 -5.58
N ASP A 36 -6.59 6.21 -5.92
CA ASP A 36 -7.74 6.89 -5.34
C ASP A 36 -7.99 6.45 -3.89
N TYR A 37 -8.72 7.30 -3.15
CA TYR A 37 -9.20 6.99 -1.79
C TYR A 37 -9.91 5.63 -1.70
N ALA A 38 -10.64 5.20 -2.74
CA ALA A 38 -11.32 3.90 -2.73
C ALA A 38 -10.35 2.72 -2.56
N VAL A 39 -9.18 2.78 -3.19
CA VAL A 39 -8.14 1.75 -3.07
C VAL A 39 -7.53 1.79 -1.67
N TYR A 40 -7.15 2.97 -1.18
CA TYR A 40 -6.66 3.15 0.18
C TYR A 40 -7.67 2.65 1.23
N LYS A 41 -8.94 2.98 1.05
CA LYS A 41 -10.02 2.58 1.96
C LYS A 41 -10.09 1.06 2.05
N VAL A 42 -10.19 0.37 0.90
CA VAL A 42 -10.30 -1.09 0.86
C VAL A 42 -9.08 -1.78 1.46
N PHE A 43 -7.86 -1.28 1.20
CA PHE A 43 -6.64 -2.02 1.52
C PHE A 43 -5.88 -1.53 2.76
N ALA A 44 -6.25 -0.39 3.35
CA ALA A 44 -5.54 0.18 4.50
C ALA A 44 -6.44 0.80 5.59
N ALA A 45 -7.53 1.48 5.23
CA ALA A 45 -8.43 2.07 6.23
C ALA A 45 -9.42 1.06 6.79
N ASP A 46 -9.95 0.18 5.94
CA ASP A 46 -10.86 -0.89 6.33
C ASP A 46 -10.09 -2.08 6.90
N ALA A 47 -10.77 -2.87 7.73
CA ALA A 47 -10.22 -4.11 8.24
C ALA A 47 -9.97 -5.09 7.09
N ALA A 48 -8.82 -5.78 7.15
CA ALA A 48 -8.56 -6.89 6.25
C ALA A 48 -9.65 -7.96 6.38
N PRO A 49 -10.04 -8.63 5.28
CA PRO A 49 -10.89 -9.82 5.36
C PRO A 49 -10.27 -10.87 6.29
N ALA A 50 -11.11 -11.66 6.95
CA ALA A 50 -10.64 -12.68 7.89
C ALA A 50 -9.63 -13.64 7.22
N GLY A 51 -8.48 -13.84 7.86
CA GLY A 51 -7.40 -14.70 7.36
C GLY A 51 -6.59 -14.12 6.18
N MET A 52 -6.81 -12.84 5.82
CA MET A 52 -6.06 -12.16 4.77
C MET A 52 -5.14 -11.06 5.35
N LYS A 53 -4.05 -10.76 4.63
CA LYS A 53 -3.19 -9.59 4.86
C LYS A 53 -2.97 -8.85 3.55
N ARG A 54 -2.63 -7.57 3.61
CA ARG A 54 -2.29 -6.79 2.40
C ARG A 54 -0.96 -7.28 1.87
N GLY A 55 -0.91 -7.65 0.60
CA GLY A 55 0.28 -7.95 -0.17
C GLY A 55 0.39 -7.05 -1.40
N VAL A 56 1.36 -7.37 -2.25
CA VAL A 56 1.65 -6.64 -3.49
C VAL A 56 1.48 -7.62 -4.65
N GLY A 57 0.57 -7.30 -5.57
CA GLY A 57 0.31 -8.10 -6.77
C GLY A 57 1.36 -7.88 -7.86
N THR A 58 1.25 -8.65 -8.94
CA THR A 58 2.15 -8.58 -10.11
C THR A 58 2.14 -7.21 -10.79
N GLU A 59 1.04 -6.47 -10.73
CA GLU A 59 0.91 -5.10 -11.25
C GLU A 59 1.42 -4.03 -10.28
N LYS A 60 2.11 -4.42 -9.21
CA LYS A 60 2.56 -3.53 -8.13
C LYS A 60 1.42 -2.84 -7.38
N MET A 61 0.20 -3.35 -7.51
CA MET A 61 -0.99 -2.87 -6.81
C MET A 61 -1.26 -3.67 -5.54
N PRO A 62 -1.91 -3.07 -4.52
CA PRO A 62 -2.27 -3.78 -3.30
C PRO A 62 -3.28 -4.88 -3.59
N VAL A 63 -3.08 -6.04 -2.97
CA VAL A 63 -3.99 -7.19 -3.06
C VAL A 63 -4.17 -7.81 -1.68
N TRP A 64 -5.27 -8.51 -1.46
CA TRP A 64 -5.43 -9.36 -0.27
C TRP A 64 -4.82 -10.72 -0.55
N VAL A 65 -3.88 -11.15 0.30
CA VAL A 65 -3.26 -12.49 0.23
C VAL A 65 -3.55 -13.27 1.50
N PRO A 66 -3.67 -14.60 1.45
CA PRO A 66 -3.85 -15.43 2.63
C PRO A 66 -2.70 -15.24 3.64
N VAL A 67 -3.02 -15.24 4.93
CA VAL A 67 -2.00 -15.20 5.99
C VAL A 67 -1.18 -16.49 6.04
N SER A 68 -1.70 -17.60 5.51
CA SER A 68 -1.08 -18.94 5.53
C SER A 68 -0.05 -19.20 4.42
N GLU A 69 0.20 -18.28 3.49
CA GLU A 69 1.34 -18.38 2.58
C GLU A 69 2.57 -17.70 3.20
N GLU A 70 3.16 -18.38 4.19
CA GLU A 70 4.59 -18.22 4.47
C GLU A 70 5.38 -18.75 3.26
N GLY A 71 6.31 -17.94 2.78
CA GLY A 71 7.08 -18.22 1.58
C GLY A 71 7.86 -19.52 1.67
N THR A 72 7.62 -20.42 0.72
CA THR A 72 8.62 -21.37 0.23
C THR A 72 8.91 -21.05 -1.23
N GLY A 73 9.55 -19.90 -1.44
CA GLY A 73 10.39 -19.69 -2.61
C GLY A 73 11.80 -20.11 -2.25
N LYS A 74 12.11 -21.38 -2.50
CA LYS A 74 13.47 -21.91 -2.55
C LYS A 74 14.21 -21.33 -3.75
#